data_AF-A0A8J7BE92-F1
#
_entry.id   AF-A0A8J7BE92-F1
#
_cell.length_a   1.000
_cell.length_b   1.000
_cell.length_c   1.000
_cell.angle_alpha   90.00
_cell.angle_beta   90.00
_cell.angle_gamma   90.00
#
_symmetry.space_group_name_H-M   'P 1'
#
loop_
_entity.id
_entity.type
_entity.pdbx_description
1 polymer ?
#
loop_
_entity_poly.entity_id
_entity_poly.type
_entity_poly.pdbx_seq_one_letter_code
_entity_poly.pdbx_strand_id
1 'polypeptide(L)' 'MTSPPAIADDDLSDVIVGIQIQVRRLGWSVEQVHQFIADNFHSKRRSQLTDDELLCLLYRLRTDTLSEAKN' A
#
# COMPACT_ATOMS: atom_id res chain seq x y z
N MET A 1 -10.62 30.45 -1.23
CA MET A 1 -11.04 29.14 -0.69
C MET A 1 -10.46 28.07 -1.60
N THR A 2 -9.20 27.69 -1.39
CA THR A 2 -8.52 26.66 -2.18
C THR A 2 -8.89 25.30 -1.57
N SER A 3 -9.70 24.52 -2.28
CA SER A 3 -9.86 23.10 -1.98
C SER A 3 -8.47 22.46 -1.92
N PRO A 4 -8.16 21.63 -0.90
CA PRO A 4 -6.92 20.86 -0.93
C PRO A 4 -6.90 19.99 -2.19
N PRO A 5 -5.73 19.68 -2.76
CA PRO A 5 -5.65 18.77 -3.90
C PRO A 5 -6.12 17.40 -3.41
N ALA A 6 -7.38 17.08 -3.67
CA ALA A 6 -7.85 15.71 -3.58
C ALA A 6 -7.06 14.96 -4.65
N ILE A 7 -6.26 14.00 -4.21
CA ILE A 7 -5.51 13.09 -5.08
C ILE A 7 -6.49 12.60 -6.15
N ALA A 8 -6.15 12.79 -7.42
CA ALA A 8 -7.04 12.38 -8.50
C ALA A 8 -7.28 10.87 -8.36
N ASP A 9 -8.53 10.42 -8.49
CA ASP A 9 -8.94 9.00 -8.38
C ASP A 9 -8.05 8.05 -9.20
N ASP A 10 -7.51 8.55 -10.33
CA ASP A 10 -6.54 7.87 -11.19
C ASP A 10 -5.23 7.51 -10.47
N ASP A 11 -4.68 8.41 -9.65
CA ASP A 11 -3.44 8.19 -8.91
C ASP A 11 -3.63 7.15 -7.79
N LEU A 12 -4.79 7.19 -7.13
CA LEU A 12 -5.18 6.18 -6.15
C LEU A 12 -5.29 4.80 -6.78
N SER A 13 -5.84 4.73 -8.00
CA SER A 13 -5.94 3.48 -8.76
C SER A 13 -4.56 2.92 -9.11
N ASP A 14 -3.60 3.77 -9.50
CA ASP A 14 -2.21 3.36 -9.78
C ASP A 14 -1.51 2.85 -8.52
N VAL A 15 -1.74 3.49 -7.38
CA VAL A 15 -1.26 3.03 -6.07
C VAL A 15 -1.80 1.63 -5.76
N ILE A 16 -3.11 1.40 -5.88
CA ILE A 16 -3.72 0.09 -5.61
C ILE A 16 -3.14 -1.00 -6.52
N VAL A 17 -2.97 -0.69 -7.81
CA VAL A 17 -2.35 -1.58 -8.80
C VAL A 17 -0.90 -1.88 -8.42
N GLY A 18 -0.13 -0.86 -8.05
CA GLY A 18 1.25 -0.99 -7.58
C GLY A 18 1.36 -1.92 -6.38
N ILE A 19 0.46 -1.79 -5.40
CA ILE A 19 0.43 -2.66 -4.21
C ILE A 19 0.13 -4.11 -4.64
N GLN A 20 -0.83 -4.35 -5.54
CA GLN A 20 -1.11 -5.70 -6.05
C GLN A 20 0.09 -6.31 -6.78
N ILE A 21 0.81 -5.52 -7.58
CA ILE A 21 2.02 -5.96 -8.28
C ILE A 21 3.10 -6.36 -7.28
N GLN A 22 3.38 -5.54 -6.25
CA GLN A 22 4.39 -5.88 -5.24
C GLN A 22 4.01 -7.13 -4.45
N VAL A 23 2.74 -7.25 -4.05
CA VAL A 23 2.23 -8.43 -3.34
C VAL A 23 2.36 -9.69 -4.18
N ARG A 24 2.03 -9.61 -5.48
CA ARG A 24 2.23 -10.72 -6.40
C ARG A 24 3.71 -11.07 -6.58
N ARG A 25 4.59 -10.06 -6.68
CA ARG A 25 6.05 -10.25 -6.79
C ARG A 25 6.63 -10.94 -5.57
N LEU A 26 6.16 -10.57 -4.39
CA LEU A 26 6.53 -11.15 -3.10
C LEU A 26 5.93 -12.55 -2.87
N GLY A 27 4.96 -12.96 -3.68
CA GLY A 27 4.17 -14.17 -3.41
C GLY A 27 3.31 -14.05 -2.15
N TRP A 28 3.02 -12.83 -1.69
CA TRP A 28 2.19 -12.61 -0.52
C TRP A 28 0.72 -12.88 -0.84
N SER A 29 0.07 -13.65 0.02
CA SER A 29 -1.37 -13.85 -0.04
C SER A 29 -2.11 -12.60 0.45
N VAL A 30 -3.39 -12.47 0.07
CA VAL A 30 -4.27 -11.39 0.56
C VAL A 30 -4.31 -11.37 2.10
N GLU A 31 -4.23 -12.53 2.75
CA GLU A 31 -4.16 -12.64 4.21
C GLU A 31 -2.88 -12.06 4.81
N GLN A 32 -1.71 -12.32 4.21
CA GLN A 32 -0.41 -11.76 4.62
C GLN A 32 -0.44 -10.24 4.52
N VAL A 33 -0.96 -9.72 3.41
CA VAL A 33 -1.17 -8.29 3.21
C VAL A 33 -2.13 -7.71 4.24
N HIS A 34 -3.25 -8.38 4.49
CA HIS A 34 -4.21 -7.95 5.48
C HIS A 34 -3.61 -7.92 6.88
N GLN A 35 -2.82 -8.93 7.26
CA GLN A 35 -2.11 -8.92 8.54
C GLN A 35 -1.07 -7.80 8.60
N PHE A 36 -0.32 -7.58 7.52
CA PHE A 36 0.65 -6.50 7.44
C PHE A 36 -0.01 -5.12 7.60
N ILE A 37 -1.15 -4.91 6.93
CA ILE A 37 -1.93 -3.68 7.10
C ILE A 37 -2.49 -3.59 8.51
N ALA A 38 -2.97 -4.70 9.07
CA ALA A 38 -3.50 -4.69 10.43
C ALA A 38 -2.43 -4.35 11.47
N ASP A 39 -1.21 -4.83 11.28
CA ASP A 39 -0.05 -4.57 12.14
C ASP A 39 0.42 -3.10 12.01
N ASN A 40 0.49 -2.57 10.77
CA ASN A 40 1.02 -1.22 10.52
C ASN A 40 -0.03 -0.11 10.64
N PHE A 41 -1.32 -0.40 10.42
CA PHE A 41 -2.42 0.57 10.35
C PHE A 41 -3.55 0.27 11.35
N HIS A 42 -3.22 -0.31 12.52
CA HIS A 42 -4.16 -0.52 13.62
C HIS A 42 -5.43 -1.32 13.23
N SER A 43 -5.28 -2.47 12.57
CA SER A 43 -6.38 -3.34 12.12
C SER A 43 -7.34 -2.76 11.06
N LYS A 44 -6.92 -1.72 10.34
CA LYS A 44 -7.65 -1.28 9.13
C LYS A 44 -7.52 -2.31 8.00
N ARG A 45 -8.53 -2.35 7.12
CA ARG A 45 -8.48 -3.09 5.85
C ARG A 45 -8.03 -2.16 4.73
N ARG A 46 -7.54 -2.71 3.60
CA ARG A 46 -7.21 -1.90 2.40
C ARG A 46 -8.31 -0.90 2.01
N SER A 47 -9.57 -1.32 2.10
CA SER A 47 -10.74 -0.50 1.77
C SER A 47 -11.07 0.59 2.81
N GLN A 48 -10.43 0.56 3.98
CA GLN A 48 -10.57 1.55 5.06
C GLN A 48 -9.32 2.43 5.21
N LEU A 49 -8.29 2.19 4.40
CA LEU A 49 -7.10 3.03 4.36
C LEU A 49 -7.45 4.34 3.66
N THR A 50 -6.95 5.44 4.19
CA THR A 50 -6.93 6.71 3.47
C THR A 50 -5.88 6.70 2.37
N ASP A 51 -5.93 7.71 1.51
CA ASP A 51 -5.06 7.90 0.37
C ASP A 51 -3.58 7.88 0.79
N ASP A 52 -3.23 8.63 1.85
CA ASP A 52 -1.90 8.63 2.46
C ASP A 52 -1.49 7.26 3.00
N GLU A 53 -2.44 6.51 3.58
CA GLU A 53 -2.17 5.19 4.13
C GLU A 53 -1.88 4.16 3.02
N LEU A 54 -2.59 4.23 1.89
CA LEU A 54 -2.33 3.41 0.71
C LEU A 54 -0.95 3.72 0.09
N LEU A 55 -0.59 5.00 -0.01
CA LEU A 55 0.74 5.42 -0.45
C LEU A 55 1.84 4.91 0.49
N CYS A 56 1.66 5.06 1.81
CA CYS A 56 2.56 4.53 2.82
C CYS A 56 2.72 3.00 2.71
N LEU A 57 1.62 2.27 2.50
CA LEU A 57 1.64 0.82 2.32
C LEU A 57 2.46 0.43 1.09
N LEU A 58 2.23 1.10 -0.05
CA LEU A 58 2.99 0.85 -1.28
C LEU A 58 4.48 1.15 -1.10
N TYR A 59 4.80 2.27 -0.47
CA TYR A 59 6.18 2.65 -0.17
C TYR A 59 6.85 1.62 0.73
N ARG A 60 6.14 1.13 1.76
CA ARG A 60 6.67 0.12 2.69
C ARG A 60 6.94 -1.19 1.98
N LEU A 61 6.00 -1.68 1.16
CA LEU A 61 6.18 -2.89 0.36
C LEU A 61 7.38 -2.78 -0.60
N ARG A 62 7.57 -1.62 -1.25
CA ARG A 62 8.74 -1.38 -2.11
C ARG A 62 10.05 -1.28 -1.33
N THR A 63 10.02 -0.72 -0.13
CA THR A 63 11.23 -0.53 0.68
C THR A 63 11.69 -1.84 1.32
N ASP A 64 10.74 -2.63 1.85
CA ASP A 64 10.99 -3.94 2.46
C ASP A 64 11.58 -4.91 1.42
N THR A 65 10.96 -4.98 0.23
CA THR A 65 11.49 -5.73 -0.92
C THR A 65 12.87 -5.26 -1.39
N LEU A 66 13.13 -3.95 -1.38
CA LEU A 66 14.44 -3.41 -1.76
C LEU A 66 15.53 -3.77 -0.74
N SER A 67 15.15 -3.93 0.53
CA SER A 67 16.08 -4.31 1.60
C SER A 67 16.46 -5.79 1.55
N GLU A 68 15.58 -6.67 1.09
CA GLU A 68 15.87 -8.12 0.96
C GLU A 68 16.77 -8.46 -0.23
N ALA A 69 16.84 -7.62 -1.28
CA ALA A 69 17.71 -7.84 -2.45
C ALA A 69 19.21 -7.64 -2.17
N LYS A 70 19.62 -7.51 -0.90
CA LYS A 70 21.00 -7.23 -0.46
C LYS A 70 21.62 -8.32 0.42
N ASN A 71 21.10 -9.55 0.39
CA ASN A 71 21.69 -10.71 1.06
C ASN A 71 21.79 -11.92 0.14
#